data_AF-A0A1B6IEQ5-F1
#
_entry.id   AF-A0A1B6IEQ5-F1
#
_cell.length_a   1.000
_cell.length_b   1.000
_cell.length_c   1.000
_cell.angle_alpha   90.00
_cell.angle_beta   90.00
_cell.angle_gamma   90.00
#
_symmetry.space_group_name_H-M   'P 1'
#
loop_
_entity.id
_entity.type
_entity.pdbx_description
1 polymer ?
#
loop_
_entity_poly.entity_id
_entity_poly.type
_entity_poly.pdbx_seq_one_letter_code
_entity_poly.pdbx_strand_id
1 'polypeptide(L)'
;PLVWAANIATHAKTLNKTSSDQCLRLVITELTAHRDKLGILVGYDLVSIPLVYTQAMVVVVVSYVIITLFSNQPFNDSSEISLIGVTFSSLTNFIIYVGLMKVATVMLNPFGEDDDDFELNATVDRHITAAYMIVDEMHEDEPEVVKDVYWDEIVPKELPYTIASAGYRKLEPNCGVDSTDLSKQAKNRFNGMKRSSTRSSNTYYNVQKASANGMESSTSKSGIYYNVEMKNG
;
A
#
# COMPACT_ATOMS: atom_id res chain seq x y z
N PRO A 1 17.56 -24.85 -0.52
CA PRO A 1 16.13 -24.68 -0.93
C PRO A 1 15.94 -24.31 -2.40
N LEU A 2 16.51 -23.19 -2.90
CA LEU A 2 16.27 -22.74 -4.29
C LEU A 2 16.77 -23.72 -5.35
N VAL A 3 17.97 -24.29 -5.18
CA VAL A 3 18.48 -25.34 -6.08
C VAL A 3 17.57 -26.57 -6.08
N TRP A 4 17.04 -26.95 -4.92
CA TRP A 4 16.08 -28.06 -4.82
C TRP A 4 14.77 -27.74 -5.52
N ALA A 5 14.25 -26.51 -5.40
CA ALA A 5 13.05 -26.07 -6.12
C ALA A 5 13.26 -26.12 -7.65
N ALA A 6 14.42 -25.70 -8.15
CA ALA A 6 14.76 -25.79 -9.57
C ALA A 6 14.83 -27.26 -10.06
N ASN A 7 15.42 -28.14 -9.26
CA ASN A 7 15.48 -29.57 -9.56
C ASN A 7 14.08 -30.21 -9.55
N ILE A 8 13.22 -29.86 -8.58
CA ILE A 8 11.83 -30.33 -8.51
C ILE A 8 11.04 -29.84 -9.74
N ALA A 9 11.18 -28.59 -10.14
CA ALA A 9 10.53 -28.06 -11.34
C ALA A 9 10.97 -28.81 -12.61
N THR A 10 12.27 -29.09 -12.74
CA THR A 10 12.82 -29.86 -13.86
C THR A 10 12.32 -31.32 -13.85
N HIS A 11 12.25 -31.94 -12.68
CA HIS A 11 11.70 -33.28 -12.52
C HIS A 11 10.19 -33.35 -12.82
N ALA A 12 9.43 -32.35 -12.40
CA ALA A 12 8.00 -32.23 -12.71
C ALA A 12 7.76 -32.18 -14.23
N LYS A 13 8.67 -31.55 -14.98
CA LYS A 13 8.64 -31.58 -16.45
C LYS A 13 8.88 -32.98 -17.02
N THR A 14 9.85 -33.74 -16.48
CA THR A 14 10.07 -35.12 -16.94
C THR A 14 8.88 -36.04 -16.66
N LEU A 15 8.06 -35.71 -15.66
CA LEU A 15 6.81 -36.39 -15.33
C LEU A 15 5.60 -35.88 -16.14
N ASN A 16 5.81 -35.03 -17.14
CA ASN A 16 4.76 -34.38 -17.95
C ASN A 16 3.70 -33.65 -17.11
N LYS A 17 4.06 -33.14 -15.92
CA LYS A 17 3.16 -32.33 -15.08
C LYS A 17 3.03 -30.88 -15.57
N THR A 18 3.93 -30.42 -16.43
CA THR A 18 3.92 -29.07 -17.01
C THR A 18 3.67 -29.12 -18.52
N SER A 19 2.67 -28.35 -18.98
CA SER A 19 2.21 -28.38 -20.38
C SER A 19 3.26 -27.96 -21.41
N SER A 20 4.13 -27.00 -21.09
CA SER A 20 5.08 -26.43 -22.07
C SER A 20 6.45 -26.14 -21.48
N ASP A 21 7.49 -26.17 -22.33
CA ASP A 21 8.87 -25.83 -21.95
C ASP A 21 9.00 -24.36 -21.57
N GLN A 22 8.14 -23.51 -22.15
CA GLN A 22 8.07 -22.10 -21.80
C GLN A 22 7.60 -21.88 -20.36
N CYS A 23 6.67 -22.70 -19.86
CA CYS A 23 6.22 -22.64 -18.47
C CYS A 23 7.37 -22.98 -17.51
N LEU A 24 8.13 -24.04 -17.80
CA LEU A 24 9.31 -24.40 -16.99
C LEU A 24 10.35 -23.27 -16.99
N ARG A 25 10.65 -22.68 -18.16
CA ARG A 25 11.56 -21.53 -18.25
C ARG A 25 11.09 -20.37 -17.37
N LEU A 26 9.79 -20.06 -17.41
CA LEU A 26 9.19 -18.99 -16.59
C LEU A 26 9.39 -19.25 -15.10
N VAL A 27 9.09 -20.46 -14.62
CA VAL A 27 9.28 -20.84 -13.21
C VAL A 27 10.74 -20.70 -12.78
N ILE A 28 11.68 -21.17 -13.60
CA ILE A 28 13.12 -21.06 -13.31
C ILE A 28 13.59 -19.59 -13.33
N THR A 29 13.07 -18.77 -14.25
CA THR A 29 13.36 -17.33 -14.31
C THR A 29 12.86 -16.62 -13.05
N GLU A 30 11.62 -16.86 -12.62
CA GLU A 30 11.06 -16.27 -11.39
C GLU A 30 11.81 -16.73 -10.14
N LEU A 31 12.21 -18.00 -10.08
CA LEU A 31 13.02 -18.53 -8.99
C LEU A 31 14.40 -17.86 -8.91
N THR A 32 15.01 -17.59 -10.07
CA THR A 32 16.29 -16.87 -10.16
C THR A 32 16.11 -15.40 -9.77
N ALA A 33 15.03 -14.75 -10.20
CA ALA A 33 14.71 -13.39 -9.79
C ALA A 33 14.50 -13.29 -8.26
N HIS A 34 13.88 -14.30 -7.65
CA HIS A 34 13.77 -14.38 -6.19
C HIS A 34 15.14 -14.57 -5.51
N ARG A 35 16.02 -15.42 -6.07
CA ARG A 35 17.41 -15.58 -5.62
C ARG A 35 18.17 -14.25 -5.63
N ASP A 36 17.99 -13.45 -6.68
CA ASP A 36 18.68 -12.17 -6.81
C ASP A 36 18.22 -11.16 -5.76
N LYS A 37 16.93 -11.13 -5.42
CA LYS A 37 16.40 -10.32 -4.30
C LYS A 37 17.02 -10.73 -2.95
N LEU A 38 17.11 -12.04 -2.69
CA LEU A 38 17.79 -12.55 -1.49
C LEU A 38 19.29 -12.22 -1.51
N GLY A 39 19.93 -12.26 -2.68
CA GLY A 39 21.32 -11.88 -2.84
C GLY A 39 21.58 -10.40 -2.54
N ILE A 40 20.67 -9.51 -2.96
CA ILE A 40 20.72 -8.09 -2.60
C ILE A 40 20.58 -7.92 -1.08
N LEU A 41 19.66 -8.64 -0.45
CA LEU A 41 19.46 -8.59 1.01
C LEU A 41 20.73 -9.01 1.77
N VAL A 42 21.34 -10.14 1.37
CA VAL A 42 22.65 -10.57 1.91
C VAL A 42 23.74 -9.55 1.63
N GLY A 43 23.70 -8.88 0.47
CA GLY A 43 24.63 -7.81 0.12
C GLY A 43 24.57 -6.62 1.09
N TYR A 44 23.36 -6.20 1.50
CA TYR A 44 23.17 -5.13 2.48
C TYR A 44 23.64 -5.50 3.88
N ASP A 45 23.49 -6.77 4.28
CA ASP A 45 23.97 -7.26 5.58
C ASP A 45 25.49 -7.46 5.60
N LEU A 46 26.05 -8.04 4.53
CA LEU A 46 27.49 -8.35 4.44
C LEU A 46 28.35 -7.09 4.29
N VAL A 47 27.87 -6.09 3.54
CA VAL A 47 28.60 -4.85 3.26
C VAL A 47 27.90 -3.69 3.93
N SER A 48 28.13 -3.56 5.23
CA SER A 48 27.67 -2.41 6.01
C SER A 48 28.34 -1.10 5.56
N ILE A 49 27.68 0.03 5.82
CA ILE A 49 28.28 1.36 5.64
C ILE A 49 29.64 1.42 6.37
N PRO A 50 30.72 1.91 5.73
CA PRO A 50 32.01 2.03 6.38
C PRO A 50 31.92 2.75 7.73
N LEU A 51 32.47 2.11 8.77
CA LEU A 51 32.39 2.59 10.16
C LEU A 51 32.91 4.03 10.31
N VAL A 52 33.89 4.43 9.51
CA VAL A 52 34.43 5.79 9.51
C VAL A 52 33.37 6.84 9.18
N TYR A 53 32.36 6.53 8.35
CA TYR A 53 31.33 7.50 7.97
C TYR A 53 30.36 7.77 9.11
N THR A 54 29.89 6.74 9.81
CA THR A 54 29.02 6.90 10.97
C THR A 54 29.76 7.59 12.12
N GLN A 55 31.01 7.22 12.35
CA GLN A 55 31.86 7.87 13.35
C GLN A 55 32.11 9.35 13.04
N ALA A 56 32.49 9.69 11.79
CA ALA A 56 32.73 11.07 11.39
C ALA A 56 31.48 11.94 11.56
N MET A 57 30.31 11.41 11.20
CA MET A 57 29.04 12.09 11.36
C MET A 57 28.72 12.38 12.84
N VAL A 58 28.93 11.42 13.74
CA VAL A 58 28.78 11.63 15.20
C VAL A 58 29.73 12.71 15.70
N VAL A 59 31.01 12.66 15.30
CA VAL A 59 32.00 13.68 15.71
C VAL A 59 31.58 15.08 15.25
N VAL A 60 31.11 15.23 14.01
CA VAL A 60 30.64 16.52 13.47
C VAL A 60 29.43 17.04 14.25
N VAL A 61 28.41 16.21 14.47
CA VAL A 61 27.19 16.64 15.17
C VAL A 61 27.48 16.95 16.64
N VAL A 62 28.23 16.10 17.34
CA VAL A 62 28.57 16.30 18.75
C VAL A 62 29.45 17.53 18.94
N SER A 63 30.48 17.72 18.09
CA SER A 63 31.33 18.92 18.17
C SER A 63 30.54 20.21 17.90
N TYR A 64 29.63 20.20 16.92
CA TYR A 64 28.73 21.33 16.67
C TYR A 64 27.85 21.66 17.88
N VAL A 65 27.25 20.63 18.52
CA VAL A 65 26.43 20.83 19.72
C VAL A 65 27.28 21.39 20.88
N ILE A 66 28.48 20.85 21.13
CA ILE A 66 29.37 21.35 22.18
C ILE A 66 29.74 22.82 21.96
N ILE A 67 30.15 23.17 20.73
CA ILE A 67 30.48 24.57 20.39
C ILE A 67 29.25 25.47 20.56
N THR A 68 28.08 25.02 20.12
CA THR A 68 26.83 25.76 20.25
C THR A 68 26.41 25.93 21.71
N LEU A 69 26.70 24.98 22.59
CA LEU A 69 26.44 25.10 24.02
C LEU A 69 27.35 26.13 24.70
N PHE A 70 28.65 26.15 24.37
CA PHE A 70 29.58 27.15 24.92
C PHE A 70 29.40 28.54 24.30
N SER A 71 29.15 28.62 23.00
CA SER A 71 28.97 29.88 22.28
C SER A 71 27.71 30.63 22.67
N ASN A 72 26.68 29.91 23.12
CA ASN A 72 25.39 30.46 23.52
C ASN A 72 25.27 30.56 25.05
N GLN A 73 26.39 30.70 25.77
CA GLN A 73 26.33 31.05 27.19
C GLN A 73 26.06 32.55 27.34
N PRO A 74 25.04 32.96 28.12
CA PRO A 74 24.74 34.37 28.36
C PRO A 74 25.88 35.00 29.16
N PHE A 75 26.71 35.83 28.52
CA PHE A 75 27.80 36.52 29.19
C PHE A 75 27.36 37.94 29.58
N ASN A 76 27.30 38.19 30.89
CA ASN A 76 27.21 39.52 31.51
C ASN A 76 25.95 40.38 31.27
N ASP A 77 24.93 39.89 30.53
CA ASP A 77 23.67 40.62 30.32
C ASP A 77 22.48 39.84 30.90
N SER A 78 21.89 40.36 31.98
CA SER A 78 20.89 39.71 32.84
C SER A 78 19.44 39.97 32.41
N SER A 79 19.19 40.21 31.13
CA SER A 79 17.82 40.32 30.63
C SER A 79 17.22 38.92 30.45
N GLU A 80 16.15 38.62 31.18
CA GLU A 80 15.48 37.32 31.12
C GLU A 80 15.03 36.94 29.70
N ILE A 81 14.69 37.94 28.88
CA ILE A 81 14.29 37.77 27.47
C ILE A 81 15.47 37.28 26.61
N SER A 82 16.69 37.79 26.83
CA SER A 82 17.88 37.33 26.12
C SER A 82 18.25 35.90 26.51
N LEU A 83 18.18 35.59 27.81
CA LEU A 83 18.40 34.23 28.33
C LEU A 83 17.43 33.22 27.71
N ILE A 84 16.14 33.57 27.62
CA ILE A 84 15.12 32.70 27.02
C ILE A 84 15.39 32.48 25.53
N GLY A 85 15.74 33.54 24.79
CA GLY A 85 15.99 33.47 23.35
C GLY A 85 17.22 32.63 23.00
N VAL A 86 18.31 32.82 23.74
CA VAL A 86 19.56 32.07 23.59
C VAL A 86 19.37 30.60 23.96
N THR A 87 18.67 30.32 25.06
CA THR A 87 18.33 28.94 25.49
C THR A 87 17.43 28.24 24.48
N PHE A 88 16.39 28.93 24.00
CA PHE A 88 15.46 28.40 23.00
C PHE A 88 16.17 28.12 21.67
N SER A 89 17.05 29.02 21.21
CA SER A 89 17.84 28.83 20.00
C SER A 89 18.78 27.62 20.13
N SER A 90 19.50 27.50 21.25
CA SER A 90 20.40 26.37 21.49
C SER A 90 19.64 25.03 21.57
N LEU A 91 18.49 25.00 22.26
CA LEU A 91 17.64 23.82 22.35
C LEU A 91 17.06 23.41 20.98
N THR A 92 16.62 24.38 20.18
CA THR A 92 16.10 24.14 18.83
C THR A 92 17.19 23.53 17.94
N ASN A 93 18.40 24.09 17.97
CA ASN A 93 19.54 23.53 17.24
C ASN A 93 19.88 22.12 17.71
N PHE A 94 19.88 21.86 19.03
CA PHE A 94 20.08 20.52 19.56
C PHE A 94 19.05 19.51 19.02
N ILE A 95 17.76 19.83 19.10
CA ILE A 95 16.68 18.95 18.64
C ILE A 95 16.81 18.66 17.14
N ILE A 96 17.10 19.68 16.32
CA ILE A 96 17.22 19.50 14.87
C ILE A 96 18.43 18.62 14.54
N TYR A 97 19.64 18.97 15.00
CA TYR A 97 20.85 18.27 14.57
C TYR A 97 20.99 16.87 15.19
N VAL A 98 20.66 16.72 16.48
CA VAL A 98 20.67 15.41 17.13
C VAL A 98 19.48 14.57 16.66
N GLY A 99 18.32 15.18 16.43
CA GLY A 99 17.16 14.49 15.87
C GLY A 99 17.43 13.94 14.48
N LEU A 100 17.98 14.74 13.57
CA LEU A 100 18.40 14.27 12.24
C LEU A 100 19.45 13.16 12.33
N MET A 101 20.39 13.26 13.28
CA MET A 101 21.35 12.19 13.51
C MET A 101 20.70 10.88 13.96
N LYS A 102 19.71 10.96 14.85
CA LYS A 102 18.99 9.79 15.34
C LYS A 102 18.16 9.13 14.25
N VAL A 103 17.48 9.90 13.40
CA VAL A 103 16.76 9.36 12.23
C VAL A 103 17.71 8.55 11.33
N ALA A 104 18.88 9.11 11.01
CA ALA A 104 19.89 8.41 10.21
C ALA A 104 20.44 7.15 10.89
N THR A 105 20.47 7.12 12.24
CA THR A 105 20.94 5.97 13.01
C THR A 105 19.94 4.83 12.99
N VAL A 106 18.64 5.13 13.20
CA VAL A 106 17.56 4.11 13.16
C VAL A 106 17.45 3.51 11.76
N MET A 107 17.56 4.34 10.71
CA MET A 107 17.51 3.85 9.32
C MET A 107 18.73 3.01 8.89
N LEU A 108 19.77 2.91 9.72
CA LEU A 108 20.99 2.19 9.35
C LEU A 108 20.77 0.67 9.35
N ASN A 109 19.92 0.16 10.25
CA ASN A 109 19.56 -1.25 10.31
C ASN A 109 18.03 -1.42 10.44
N PRO A 110 17.29 -1.49 9.32
CA PRO A 110 15.82 -1.57 9.34
C PRO A 110 15.27 -2.97 9.65
N PHE A 111 16.13 -3.93 10.02
CA PHE A 111 15.78 -5.33 10.30
C PHE A 111 15.94 -5.70 11.79
N GLY A 112 15.96 -4.70 12.67
CA GLY A 112 16.02 -4.89 14.12
C GLY A 112 14.66 -5.18 14.74
N GLU A 113 14.53 -4.78 16.00
CA GLU A 113 13.31 -4.89 16.81
C GLU A 113 12.77 -3.50 17.20
N ASP A 114 13.23 -2.42 16.55
CA ASP A 114 12.72 -1.09 16.81
C ASP A 114 11.30 -0.95 16.24
N ASP A 115 10.49 -0.06 16.83
CA ASP A 115 9.07 0.12 16.45
C ASP A 115 8.86 0.50 14.96
N ASP A 116 9.88 1.12 14.33
CA ASP A 116 9.85 1.57 12.93
C ASP A 116 10.53 0.58 11.95
N ASP A 117 11.02 -0.57 12.44
CA ASP A 117 11.68 -1.60 11.62
C ASP A 117 10.67 -2.43 10.82
N PHE A 118 11.17 -3.17 9.83
CA PHE A 118 10.32 -4.08 9.06
C PHE A 118 9.81 -5.24 9.93
N GLU A 119 8.48 -5.44 9.97
CA GLU A 119 7.86 -6.63 10.56
C GLU A 119 8.10 -7.89 9.70
N LEU A 120 9.32 -8.44 9.78
CA LEU A 120 9.73 -9.60 8.99
C LEU A 120 8.91 -10.85 9.32
N ASN A 121 8.64 -11.09 10.60
CA ASN A 121 7.89 -12.27 11.04
C ASN A 121 6.48 -12.29 10.44
N ALA A 122 5.74 -11.19 10.57
CA ALA A 122 4.40 -11.05 9.99
C ALA A 122 4.44 -11.18 8.46
N THR A 123 5.47 -10.63 7.82
CA THR A 123 5.66 -10.73 6.38
C THR A 123 5.91 -12.17 5.93
N VAL A 124 6.70 -12.95 6.66
CA VAL A 124 6.98 -14.36 6.37
C VAL A 124 5.71 -15.19 6.55
N ASP A 125 5.00 -15.02 7.66
CA ASP A 125 3.76 -15.75 7.95
C ASP A 125 2.69 -15.49 6.87
N ARG A 126 2.53 -14.23 6.47
CA ARG A 126 1.63 -13.84 5.37
C ARG A 126 2.01 -14.52 4.06
N HIS A 127 3.29 -14.52 3.68
CA HIS A 127 3.73 -15.09 2.41
C HIS A 127 3.60 -16.61 2.37
N ILE A 128 3.90 -17.31 3.46
CA ILE A 128 3.70 -18.77 3.55
C ILE A 128 2.22 -19.09 3.41
N THR A 129 1.37 -18.42 4.19
CA THR A 129 -0.08 -18.65 4.15
C THR A 129 -0.66 -18.40 2.76
N ALA A 130 -0.32 -17.28 2.13
CA ALA A 130 -0.78 -16.95 0.79
C ALA A 130 -0.25 -17.94 -0.27
N ALA A 131 1.02 -18.36 -0.17
CA ALA A 131 1.60 -19.30 -1.13
C ALA A 131 0.91 -20.66 -1.10
N TYR A 132 0.59 -21.18 0.09
CA TYR A 132 -0.15 -22.44 0.23
C TYR A 132 -1.59 -22.30 -0.28
N MET A 133 -2.28 -21.21 0.06
CA MET A 133 -3.65 -20.95 -0.43
C MET A 133 -3.72 -20.88 -1.95
N ILE A 134 -2.78 -20.18 -2.59
CA ILE A 134 -2.75 -20.02 -4.06
C ILE A 134 -2.50 -21.35 -4.77
N VAL A 135 -1.60 -22.18 -4.24
CA VAL A 135 -1.16 -23.42 -4.92
C VAL A 135 -2.04 -24.62 -4.60
N ASP A 136 -2.76 -24.61 -3.47
CA ASP A 136 -3.61 -25.74 -3.04
C ASP A 136 -5.10 -25.43 -3.19
N GLU A 137 -5.63 -24.48 -2.41
CA GLU A 137 -7.07 -24.18 -2.40
C GLU A 137 -7.56 -23.54 -3.71
N MET A 138 -6.75 -22.67 -4.31
CA MET A 138 -7.13 -21.91 -5.51
C MET A 138 -6.68 -22.57 -6.82
N HIS A 139 -6.04 -23.74 -6.79
CA HIS A 139 -5.52 -24.37 -7.99
C HIS A 139 -6.65 -24.92 -8.88
N GLU A 140 -6.77 -24.39 -10.09
CA GLU A 140 -7.87 -24.71 -11.03
C GLU A 140 -9.28 -24.40 -10.48
N ASP A 141 -9.37 -23.62 -9.40
CA ASP A 141 -10.63 -23.11 -8.87
C ASP A 141 -10.93 -21.75 -9.51
N GLU A 142 -11.89 -21.73 -10.44
CA GLU A 142 -12.33 -20.53 -11.13
C GLU A 142 -13.80 -20.21 -10.79
N PRO A 143 -14.13 -18.93 -10.57
CA PRO A 143 -15.53 -18.55 -10.40
C PRO A 143 -16.31 -18.79 -11.68
N GLU A 144 -17.61 -19.06 -11.55
CA GLU A 144 -18.49 -19.24 -12.71
C GLU A 144 -18.43 -18.03 -13.65
N VAL A 145 -18.22 -18.30 -14.93
CA VAL A 145 -18.16 -17.26 -15.97
C VAL A 145 -19.57 -16.71 -16.21
N VAL A 146 -19.84 -15.54 -15.65
CA VAL A 146 -21.11 -14.82 -15.80
C VAL A 146 -20.88 -13.53 -16.57
N LYS A 147 -21.85 -13.13 -17.40
CA LYS A 147 -21.85 -11.83 -18.07
C LYS A 147 -21.82 -10.72 -17.04
N ASP A 148 -20.92 -9.76 -17.21
CA ASP A 148 -20.85 -8.60 -16.33
C ASP A 148 -22.06 -7.66 -16.53
N VAL A 149 -22.24 -6.73 -15.59
CA VAL A 149 -23.40 -5.80 -15.56
C VAL A 149 -23.48 -4.93 -16.82
N TYR A 150 -22.34 -4.70 -17.50
CA TYR A 150 -22.25 -3.85 -18.68
C TYR A 150 -22.06 -4.65 -19.98
N TRP A 151 -22.34 -5.95 -19.97
CA TRP A 151 -22.06 -6.86 -21.10
C TRP A 151 -22.66 -6.41 -22.44
N ASP A 152 -23.87 -5.84 -22.43
CA ASP A 152 -24.57 -5.37 -23.65
C ASP A 152 -24.31 -3.89 -23.97
N GLU A 153 -23.54 -3.18 -23.13
CA GLU A 153 -23.22 -1.76 -23.30
C GLU A 153 -21.81 -1.60 -23.91
N ILE A 154 -21.68 -0.86 -25.01
CA ILE A 154 -20.37 -0.60 -25.65
C ILE A 154 -19.48 0.28 -24.75
N VAL A 155 -20.08 1.27 -24.10
CA VAL A 155 -19.44 2.13 -23.09
C VAL A 155 -20.50 2.44 -22.02
N PRO A 156 -20.27 2.07 -20.75
CA PRO A 156 -21.15 2.42 -19.66
C PRO A 156 -21.33 3.94 -19.59
N LYS A 157 -22.58 4.43 -19.66
CA LYS A 157 -22.83 5.88 -19.63
C LYS A 157 -22.36 6.49 -18.32
N GLU A 158 -22.61 5.82 -17.20
CA GLU A 158 -22.19 6.25 -15.86
C GLU A 158 -21.90 5.04 -14.97
N LEU A 159 -20.71 5.00 -14.38
CA LEU A 159 -20.42 4.09 -13.26
C LEU A 159 -21.07 4.66 -11.98
N PRO A 160 -21.58 3.81 -11.07
CA PRO A 160 -22.21 4.28 -9.84
C PRO A 160 -21.18 4.93 -8.90
N TYR A 161 -21.56 6.07 -8.31
CA TYR A 161 -20.79 6.75 -7.26
C TYR A 161 -21.62 6.77 -5.97
N THR A 162 -20.94 6.73 -4.82
CA THR A 162 -21.58 7.02 -3.54
C THR A 162 -21.79 8.53 -3.42
N ILE A 163 -22.69 8.97 -2.53
CA ILE A 163 -23.00 10.41 -2.34
C ILE A 163 -21.72 11.19 -1.98
N ALA A 164 -20.84 10.61 -1.16
CA ALA A 164 -19.56 11.20 -0.79
C ALA A 164 -18.56 11.26 -1.96
N SER A 165 -18.57 10.26 -2.85
CA SER A 165 -17.64 10.22 -3.99
C SER A 165 -18.12 10.96 -5.23
N ALA A 166 -19.40 11.37 -5.28
CA ALA A 166 -19.99 12.07 -6.41
C ALA A 166 -19.24 13.37 -6.79
N GLY A 167 -18.64 14.07 -5.81
CA GLY A 167 -17.84 15.27 -6.05
C GLY A 167 -16.51 15.02 -6.76
N TYR A 168 -15.99 13.79 -6.74
CA TYR A 168 -14.75 13.39 -7.44
C TYR A 168 -15.00 12.89 -8.86
N ARG A 169 -16.24 12.89 -9.32
CA ARG A 169 -16.57 12.55 -10.70
C ARG A 169 -15.95 13.58 -11.64
N LYS A 170 -14.76 13.26 -12.15
CA LYS A 170 -14.13 14.05 -13.21
C LYS A 170 -14.96 13.87 -14.48
N LEU A 171 -15.48 14.97 -15.03
CA LEU A 171 -15.78 14.98 -16.47
C LEU A 171 -14.46 14.68 -17.18
N GLU A 172 -14.57 13.94 -18.28
CA GLU A 172 -13.53 13.38 -19.17
C GLU A 172 -12.08 13.80 -18.89
N PRO A 173 -11.12 12.84 -18.88
CA PRO A 173 -9.72 13.15 -18.60
C PRO A 173 -9.23 14.28 -19.52
N ASN A 174 -8.70 15.35 -18.93
CA ASN A 174 -8.16 16.48 -19.68
C ASN A 174 -7.06 15.99 -20.61
N CYS A 175 -7.35 15.89 -21.91
CA CYS A 175 -6.36 15.59 -22.94
C CYS A 175 -5.56 16.83 -23.38
N GLY A 176 -5.67 17.96 -22.67
CA GLY A 176 -4.93 19.19 -22.95
C GLY A 176 -4.90 20.19 -21.78
N VAL A 177 -4.11 21.26 -21.95
CA VAL A 177 -3.94 22.36 -20.99
C VAL A 177 -5.10 23.38 -20.97
N ASP A 178 -6.08 23.22 -21.87
CA ASP A 178 -7.17 24.17 -22.01
C ASP A 178 -8.27 23.88 -20.98
N SER A 179 -8.13 24.49 -19.80
CA SER A 179 -9.01 24.30 -18.64
C SER A 179 -10.31 25.13 -18.70
N THR A 180 -10.62 25.74 -19.84
CA THR A 180 -11.56 26.87 -19.90
C THR A 180 -13.01 26.56 -20.29
N ASP A 181 -13.42 25.31 -20.48
CA ASP A 181 -14.84 24.99 -20.80
C ASP A 181 -15.53 23.91 -19.95
N LEU A 182 -14.86 23.33 -18.94
CA LEU A 182 -15.46 22.33 -18.03
C LEU A 182 -16.66 22.88 -17.23
N SER A 183 -16.60 24.17 -16.83
CA SER A 183 -17.67 24.79 -16.04
C SER A 183 -18.93 25.13 -16.84
N LYS A 184 -18.80 25.38 -18.16
CA LYS A 184 -19.95 25.67 -19.04
C LYS A 184 -20.66 24.39 -19.49
N GLN A 185 -19.90 23.32 -19.77
CA GLN A 185 -20.47 22.04 -20.19
C GLN A 185 -21.21 21.34 -19.03
N ALA A 186 -20.66 21.42 -17.81
CA ALA A 186 -21.32 20.90 -16.59
C ALA A 186 -22.63 21.66 -16.27
N LYS A 187 -22.65 23.00 -16.40
CA LYS A 187 -23.85 23.82 -16.18
C LYS A 187 -24.95 23.55 -17.22
N ASN A 188 -24.59 23.31 -18.48
CA ASN A 188 -25.58 23.04 -19.54
C ASN A 188 -26.23 21.64 -19.40
N ARG A 189 -25.51 20.63 -18.89
CA ARG A 189 -26.13 19.31 -18.62
C ARG A 189 -27.03 19.31 -17.38
N PHE A 190 -26.69 20.09 -16.34
CA PHE A 190 -27.54 20.22 -15.15
C PHE A 190 -28.88 20.92 -15.47
N ASN A 191 -28.90 21.88 -16.41
CA ASN A 191 -30.13 22.53 -16.85
C ASN A 191 -31.05 21.65 -17.73
N GLY A 192 -30.50 20.60 -18.37
CA GLY A 192 -31.31 19.57 -19.04
C GLY A 192 -32.06 18.67 -18.05
N MET A 193 -31.60 18.61 -16.79
CA MET A 193 -32.15 17.76 -15.73
C MET A 193 -33.24 18.46 -14.90
N LYS A 194 -33.86 19.54 -15.43
CA LYS A 194 -35.04 20.18 -14.83
C LYS A 194 -36.36 19.89 -15.56
N ARG A 195 -36.39 18.93 -16.51
CA ARG A 195 -37.61 18.54 -17.22
C ARG A 195 -37.76 17.03 -17.37
N SER A 196 -37.95 16.35 -16.25
CA SER A 196 -38.76 15.12 -16.16
C SER A 196 -39.07 14.82 -14.69
N SER A 197 -39.78 15.74 -14.06
CA SER A 197 -40.48 15.47 -12.81
C SER A 197 -41.63 14.51 -13.09
N THR A 198 -41.34 13.22 -13.18
CA THR A 198 -42.26 12.14 -12.81
C THR A 198 -41.53 10.81 -12.83
N ARG A 199 -41.52 10.14 -11.68
CA ARG A 199 -41.31 8.70 -11.47
C ARG A 199 -39.85 8.21 -11.40
N SER A 200 -39.30 8.28 -10.19
CA SER A 200 -38.72 7.08 -9.56
C SER A 200 -38.48 7.33 -8.06
N SER A 201 -39.50 7.08 -7.25
CA SER A 201 -39.35 6.97 -5.79
C SER A 201 -39.26 5.50 -5.33
N ASN A 202 -38.99 4.55 -6.24
CA ASN A 202 -39.11 3.11 -5.93
C ASN A 202 -37.83 2.28 -6.01
N THR A 203 -36.65 2.85 -6.28
CA THR A 203 -35.44 2.01 -6.35
C THR A 203 -34.92 1.58 -4.96
N TYR A 204 -35.26 2.29 -3.89
CA TYR A 204 -34.87 1.90 -2.52
C TYR A 204 -35.86 0.92 -1.85
N TYR A 205 -37.11 0.86 -2.30
CA TYR A 205 -38.13 -0.02 -1.70
C TYR A 205 -38.09 -1.47 -2.21
N ASN A 206 -37.47 -1.72 -3.37
CA ASN A 206 -37.44 -3.07 -3.96
C ASN A 206 -36.30 -3.96 -3.44
N VAL A 207 -35.28 -3.39 -2.77
CA VAL A 207 -34.22 -4.20 -2.14
C VAL A 207 -34.70 -4.81 -0.81
N GLN A 208 -35.58 -4.13 -0.08
CA GLN A 208 -36.09 -4.64 1.21
C GLN A 208 -37.34 -5.52 1.07
N LYS A 209 -38.21 -5.29 0.08
CA LYS A 209 -39.47 -6.05 -0.05
C LYS A 209 -39.29 -7.44 -0.67
N ALA A 210 -38.21 -7.68 -1.39
CA ALA A 210 -37.82 -9.02 -1.82
C ALA A 210 -37.37 -9.93 -0.66
N SER A 211 -37.01 -9.35 0.50
CA SER A 211 -36.61 -10.10 1.69
C SER A 211 -37.79 -10.53 2.58
N ALA A 212 -39.01 -10.03 2.34
CA ALA A 212 -40.12 -10.15 3.30
C ALA A 212 -41.27 -11.09 2.88
N ASN A 213 -41.36 -11.52 1.62
CA ASN A 213 -42.42 -12.42 1.16
C ASN A 213 -41.82 -13.59 0.37
N GLY A 214 -41.59 -14.72 1.03
CA GLY A 214 -41.14 -15.94 0.36
C GLY A 214 -40.38 -16.90 1.26
N MET A 215 -40.94 -17.24 2.42
CA MET A 215 -40.51 -18.42 3.15
C MET A 215 -41.33 -19.60 2.61
N GLU A 216 -40.82 -20.29 1.59
CA GLU A 216 -41.06 -21.72 1.35
C GLU A 216 -40.14 -22.27 0.24
N SER A 217 -39.27 -23.20 0.69
CA SER A 217 -38.62 -24.30 -0.04
C SER A 217 -37.69 -24.04 -1.25
N SER A 218 -36.51 -24.67 -1.15
CA SER A 218 -35.57 -25.13 -2.19
C SER A 218 -34.43 -24.20 -2.66
N THR A 219 -33.24 -24.49 -2.11
CA THR A 219 -31.93 -24.65 -2.79
C THR A 219 -31.40 -23.53 -3.69
N SER A 220 -30.47 -22.72 -3.17
CA SER A 220 -29.10 -22.51 -3.66
C SER A 220 -28.55 -21.20 -3.08
N LYS A 221 -27.47 -21.26 -2.30
CA LYS A 221 -26.85 -20.10 -1.65
C LYS A 221 -25.73 -19.57 -2.55
N SER A 222 -25.91 -18.40 -3.14
CA SER A 222 -24.81 -17.58 -3.66
C SER A 222 -24.96 -16.14 -3.13
N GLY A 223 -24.14 -15.82 -2.14
CA GLY A 223 -24.05 -14.50 -1.52
C GLY A 223 -22.66 -14.36 -0.93
N ILE A 224 -21.75 -13.77 -1.70
CA ILE A 224 -20.37 -13.50 -1.28
C ILE A 224 -20.39 -12.21 -0.46
N TYR A 225 -20.51 -12.36 0.85
CA TYR A 225 -20.00 -11.43 1.85
C TYR A 225 -19.38 -12.30 2.96
N TYR A 226 -18.06 -12.45 2.95
CA TYR A 226 -17.36 -13.07 4.07
C TYR A 226 -17.06 -12.00 5.12
N ASN A 227 -17.83 -12.02 6.21
CA ASN A 227 -17.40 -11.48 7.50
C ASN A 227 -16.42 -12.50 8.10
N VAL A 228 -15.19 -12.06 8.36
CA VAL A 228 -14.22 -12.82 9.16
C VAL A 228 -14.59 -12.63 10.63
N GLU A 229 -15.35 -13.58 11.19
CA GLU A 229 -15.48 -13.74 12.64
C GLU A 229 -14.28 -14.55 13.15
N MET A 230 -13.40 -13.89 13.89
CA MET A 230 -12.40 -14.55 14.74
C MET A 230 -13.13 -15.32 15.84
N LYS A 231 -13.04 -16.64 15.85
CA LYS A 231 -13.41 -17.46 17.02
C LYS A 231 -12.16 -17.74 17.84
N ASN A 232 -12.16 -17.17 19.05
CA ASN A 232 -11.28 -17.54 20.15
C ASN A 232 -11.36 -19.04 20.43
N GLY A 233 -10.18 -19.67 20.47
CA GLY A 233 -9.89 -20.92 21.16
C GLY A 233 -8.62 -20.70 21.96
#